data_AF-A0A4R9K1C6-F1
#
_entry.id   AF-A0A4R9K1C6-F1
#
_cell.length_a   1.000
_cell.length_b   1.000
_cell.length_c   1.000
_cell.angle_alpha   90.00
_cell.angle_beta   90.00
_cell.angle_gamma   90.00
#
_symmetry.space_group_name_H-M   'P 1'
#
loop_
_entity.id
_entity.type
_entity.pdbx_description
1 polymer ?
#
loop_
_entity_poly.entity_id
_entity_poly.type
_entity_poly.pdbx_seq_one_letter_code
_entity_poly.pdbx_strand_id
1 'polypeptide(L)'
;MKIKRIILLCFPIVLACGLSDQEKETLKKHYIETATKQCECNQLKAKADPGYSACVREYEQNVRYMEAFLDVTKASETDKKQAALESEKITLNCK
;
A
#
# COMPACT_ATOMS: atom_id res chain seq x y z
N MET A 1 -41.34 -40.50 19.38
CA MET A 1 -40.62 -39.21 19.53
C MET A 1 -39.47 -39.20 18.54
N LYS A 2 -39.51 -38.32 17.53
CA LYS A 2 -38.51 -38.27 16.43
C LYS A 2 -37.44 -37.22 16.76
N ILE A 3 -36.24 -37.67 17.11
CA ILE A 3 -35.08 -36.81 17.36
C ILE A 3 -34.57 -36.32 16.00
N LYS A 4 -34.76 -35.02 15.72
CA LYS A 4 -34.21 -34.35 14.54
C LYS A 4 -32.71 -34.15 14.77
N ARG A 5 -31.88 -34.79 13.94
CA ARG A 5 -30.42 -34.56 13.89
C ARG A 5 -30.17 -33.17 13.31
N ILE A 6 -29.77 -32.22 14.15
CA ILE A 6 -29.23 -30.93 13.72
C ILE A 6 -27.81 -31.19 13.24
N ILE A 7 -27.66 -31.26 11.92
CA ILE A 7 -26.36 -31.23 11.25
C ILE A 7 -25.87 -29.79 11.38
N LEU A 8 -25.03 -29.55 12.38
CA LEU A 8 -24.29 -28.30 12.55
C LEU A 8 -23.24 -28.26 11.44
N LEU A 9 -23.59 -27.62 10.33
CA LEU A 9 -22.66 -27.27 9.25
C LEU A 9 -21.58 -26.36 9.86
N CYS A 10 -20.42 -26.95 10.17
CA CYS A 10 -19.18 -26.22 10.39
C CYS A 10 -18.82 -25.53 9.07
N PHE A 11 -19.39 -24.34 8.86
CA PHE A 11 -18.93 -23.40 7.85
C PHE A 11 -17.44 -23.12 8.13
N PRO A 12 -16.52 -23.37 7.19
CA PRO A 12 -15.21 -22.76 7.26
C PRO A 12 -15.44 -21.29 6.96
N ILE A 13 -15.58 -20.49 8.01
CA ILE A 13 -15.48 -19.03 7.91
C ILE A 13 -14.04 -18.78 7.48
N VAL A 14 -13.84 -18.69 6.17
CA VAL A 14 -12.66 -18.08 5.57
C VAL A 14 -12.69 -16.65 6.08
N LEU A 15 -12.00 -16.41 7.20
CA LEU A 15 -11.72 -15.08 7.70
C LEU A 15 -11.01 -14.34 6.56
N ALA A 16 -11.77 -13.52 5.85
CA ALA A 16 -11.20 -12.43 5.10
C ALA A 16 -10.54 -11.49 6.12
N CYS A 17 -9.32 -11.82 6.55
CA CYS A 17 -8.40 -10.89 7.19
C CYS A 17 -7.99 -9.87 6.14
N GLY A 18 -8.93 -8.99 5.78
CA GLY A 18 -8.61 -7.75 5.11
C GLY A 18 -7.95 -6.79 6.09
N LEU A 19 -7.19 -5.84 5.57
CA LEU A 19 -6.69 -4.73 6.36
C LEU A 19 -7.83 -4.06 7.12
N SER A 20 -7.57 -3.65 8.36
CA SER A 20 -8.43 -2.70 9.07
C SER A 20 -8.49 -1.38 8.32
N ASP A 21 -9.51 -0.56 8.59
CA ASP A 21 -9.66 0.72 7.90
C ASP A 21 -8.45 1.65 8.15
N GLN A 22 -7.86 1.60 9.35
CA GLN A 22 -6.65 2.35 9.66
C GLN A 22 -5.44 1.87 8.86
N GLU A 23 -5.30 0.55 8.68
CA GLU A 23 -4.23 -0.02 7.86
C GLU A 23 -4.42 0.30 6.38
N LYS A 24 -5.66 0.35 5.87
CA LYS A 24 -5.94 0.78 4.50
C LYS A 24 -5.56 2.24 4.26
N GLU A 25 -5.90 3.13 5.18
CA GLU A 25 -5.52 4.54 5.09
C GLU A 25 -4.00 4.72 5.21
N THR A 26 -3.35 3.95 6.08
CA THR A 26 -1.88 3.95 6.20
C THR A 26 -1.21 3.45 4.92
N LEU A 27 -1.76 2.39 4.31
CA LEU A 27 -1.25 1.85 3.05
C LEU A 27 -1.38 2.88 1.91
N LYS A 28 -2.54 3.52 1.77
CA LYS A 28 -2.75 4.60 0.79
C LYS A 28 -1.73 5.71 0.99
N LYS A 29 -1.52 6.14 2.23
CA LYS A 29 -0.55 7.18 2.56
C LYS A 29 0.87 6.79 2.13
N HIS A 30 1.32 5.56 2.40
CA HIS A 30 2.62 5.08 1.95
C HIS A 30 2.79 5.12 0.42
N TYR A 31 1.76 4.72 -0.33
CA TYR A 31 1.77 4.80 -1.80
C TYR A 31 1.86 6.26 -2.28
N ILE A 32 1.05 7.16 -1.71
CA ILE A 32 1.04 8.59 -2.06
C ILE A 32 2.39 9.25 -1.75
N GLU A 33 2.94 9.03 -0.55
CA GLU A 33 4.22 9.59 -0.13
C GLU A 33 5.37 9.10 -1.02
N THR A 34 5.37 7.80 -1.35
CA THR A 34 6.38 7.20 -2.22
C THR A 34 6.31 7.78 -3.64
N ALA A 35 5.11 7.86 -4.23
CA ALA A 35 4.90 8.44 -5.55
C ALA A 35 5.25 9.94 -5.61
N THR A 36 4.85 10.69 -4.58
CA THR A 36 5.17 12.12 -4.47
C THR A 36 6.68 12.31 -4.43
N LYS A 37 7.37 11.54 -3.58
CA LYS A 37 8.81 11.66 -3.44
C LYS A 37 9.56 11.24 -4.70
N GLN A 38 9.10 10.17 -5.36
CA GLN A 38 9.62 9.77 -6.66
C GLN A 38 9.52 10.92 -7.67
N CYS A 39 8.38 11.62 -7.69
CA CYS A 39 8.18 12.74 -8.58
C CYS A 39 9.12 13.91 -8.28
N GLU A 40 9.24 14.31 -7.01
CA GLU A 40 10.19 15.33 -6.57
C GLU A 40 11.61 15.00 -7.04
N CYS A 41 12.05 13.75 -6.85
CA CYS A 41 13.39 13.33 -7.26
C CYS A 41 13.55 13.36 -8.78
N ASN A 42 12.53 12.99 -9.55
CA ASN A 42 12.59 13.06 -11.02
C ASN A 42 12.72 14.51 -11.51
N GLN A 43 12.05 15.47 -10.87
CA GLN A 43 12.19 16.89 -11.19
C GLN A 43 13.58 17.43 -10.86
N LEU A 44 14.15 17.04 -9.72
CA LEU A 44 15.52 17.39 -9.35
C LEU A 44 16.54 16.79 -10.34
N LYS A 45 16.32 15.54 -10.75
CA LYS A 45 17.14 14.86 -11.77
C LYS A 45 17.12 15.62 -13.10
N ALA A 46 15.93 16.03 -13.57
CA ALA A 46 15.78 16.77 -14.82
C ALA A 46 16.50 18.13 -14.78
N LYS A 47 16.62 18.74 -13.60
CA LYS A 47 17.34 20.00 -13.37
C LYS A 47 18.84 19.81 -13.08
N ALA A 48 19.34 18.58 -13.06
CA ALA A 48 20.69 18.23 -12.61
C ALA A 48 21.02 18.82 -11.22
N ASP A 49 20.03 18.86 -10.33
CA ASP A 49 20.14 19.49 -9.02
C ASP A 49 20.97 18.61 -8.05
N PRO A 50 21.94 19.18 -7.30
CA PRO A 50 22.77 18.42 -6.36
C PRO A 50 21.95 17.77 -5.22
N GLY A 51 20.76 18.30 -4.93
CA GLY A 51 19.80 17.75 -3.98
C GLY A 51 19.17 16.43 -4.42
N TYR A 52 19.33 16.00 -5.67
CA TYR A 52 18.81 14.72 -6.17
C TYR A 52 19.26 13.53 -5.32
N SER A 53 20.54 13.50 -4.92
CA SER A 53 21.09 12.41 -4.10
C SER A 53 20.46 12.31 -2.70
N ALA A 54 20.11 13.44 -2.08
CA ALA A 54 19.39 13.47 -0.82
C ALA A 54 17.95 13.02 -1.00
N CYS A 55 17.29 13.48 -2.07
CA CYS A 55 15.92 13.07 -2.40
C CYS A 55 15.81 11.56 -2.60
N VAL A 56 16.72 10.95 -3.36
CA VAL A 56 16.71 9.49 -3.61
C VAL A 56 16.81 8.69 -2.31
N ARG A 57 17.65 9.12 -1.36
CA ARG A 57 17.77 8.43 -0.06
C ARG A 57 16.46 8.44 0.74
N GLU A 58 15.73 9.55 0.70
CA GLU A 58 14.43 9.67 1.35
C GLU A 58 13.35 8.86 0.62
N TYR A 59 13.37 8.85 -0.72
CA TYR A 59 12.51 7.98 -1.52
C TYR A 59 12.72 6.49 -1.17
N GLU A 60 13.97 6.04 -1.13
CA GLU A 60 14.30 4.66 -0.75
C GLU A 60 13.86 4.33 0.68
N GLN A 61 13.92 5.30 1.60
CA GLN A 61 13.41 5.12 2.95
C GLN A 61 11.89 4.95 2.97
N ASN A 62 11.15 5.74 2.19
CA ASN A 62 9.69 5.60 2.06
C ASN A 62 9.31 4.24 1.48
N VAL A 63 10.04 3.77 0.45
CA VAL A 63 9.84 2.43 -0.12
C VAL A 63 10.06 1.35 0.95
N ARG A 64 11.15 1.42 1.70
CA ARG A 64 11.42 0.45 2.78
C ARG A 64 10.32 0.43 3.85
N TYR A 65 9.77 1.58 4.22
CA TYR A 65 8.67 1.64 5.18
C TYR A 65 7.38 1.07 4.61
N MET A 66 7.06 1.35 3.36
CA MET A 66 5.92 0.75 2.68
C MET A 66 6.06 -0.78 2.61
N GLU A 67 7.24 -1.29 2.22
CA GLU A 67 7.51 -2.73 2.14
C GLU A 67 7.42 -3.40 3.52
N ALA A 68 7.97 -2.79 4.56
CA ALA A 68 7.86 -3.30 5.93
C ALA A 68 6.39 -3.33 6.40
N PHE A 69 5.62 -2.29 6.10
CA PHE A 69 4.19 -2.26 6.40
C PHE A 69 3.45 -3.39 5.68
N LEU A 70 3.71 -3.59 4.39
CA LEU A 70 3.13 -4.68 3.59
C LEU A 70 3.52 -6.07 4.12
N ASP A 71 4.75 -6.23 4.60
CA ASP A 71 5.21 -7.48 5.18
C ASP A 71 4.51 -7.80 6.51
N VAL A 72 4.29 -6.80 7.36
CA VAL A 72 3.61 -6.99 8.65
C VAL A 72 2.11 -7.22 8.45
N THR A 73 1.47 -6.38 7.65
CA THR A 73 0.01 -6.40 7.49
C THR A 73 -0.47 -7.45 6.49
N LYS A 74 0.44 -8.02 5.70
CA LYS A 74 0.15 -9.01 4.66
C LYS A 74 -1.00 -8.58 3.74
N ALA A 75 -1.02 -7.29 3.38
CA ALA A 75 -2.06 -6.70 2.56
C ALA A 75 -2.30 -7.51 1.26
N SER A 76 -3.56 -7.68 0.89
CA SER A 76 -3.92 -8.41 -0.33
C SER A 76 -3.50 -7.64 -1.59
N GLU A 77 -3.37 -8.33 -2.71
CA GLU A 77 -3.13 -7.69 -4.01
C GLU A 77 -4.23 -6.69 -4.39
N THR A 78 -5.46 -6.94 -3.97
CA THR A 78 -6.58 -6.01 -4.19
C THR A 78 -6.39 -4.72 -3.38
N ASP A 79 -6.01 -4.83 -2.11
CA ASP A 79 -5.77 -3.65 -1.26
C ASP A 79 -4.60 -2.81 -1.79
N LYS A 80 -3.52 -3.47 -2.21
CA LYS A 80 -2.37 -2.82 -2.85
C LYS A 80 -2.79 -2.04 -4.10
N LYS A 81 -3.56 -2.67 -4.98
CA LYS A 81 -4.07 -2.02 -6.21
C LYS A 81 -4.95 -0.83 -5.89
N GLN A 82 -5.88 -0.98 -4.94
CA GLN A 82 -6.77 0.12 -4.55
C GLN A 82 -6.00 1.30 -3.94
N ALA A 83 -5.00 1.02 -3.11
CA ALA A 83 -4.14 2.05 -2.53
C ALA A 83 -3.25 2.74 -3.58
N ALA A 84 -2.81 2.00 -4.61
CA ALA A 84 -1.96 2.54 -5.67
C ALA A 84 -2.69 3.51 -6.63
N LEU A 85 -4.01 3.38 -6.81
CA LEU A 85 -4.78 4.19 -7.78
C LEU A 85 -4.58 5.70 -7.64
N GLU A 86 -4.52 6.22 -6.43
CA GLU A 86 -4.29 7.66 -6.20
C GLU A 86 -2.84 8.06 -6.48
N SER A 87 -1.90 7.17 -6.14
CA SER A 87 -0.47 7.37 -6.40
C SER A 87 -0.12 7.33 -7.90
N GLU A 88 -0.84 6.52 -8.70
CA GLU A 88 -0.69 6.48 -10.16
C GLU A 88 -1.02 7.83 -10.81
N LYS A 89 -2.01 8.56 -10.28
CA LYS A 89 -2.33 9.91 -10.77
C LYS A 89 -1.19 10.89 -10.50
N ILE A 90 -0.47 10.73 -9.39
CA ILE A 90 0.66 11.59 -9.02
C ILE A 90 1.83 11.34 -9.98
N THR A 91 2.19 10.07 -10.20
CA THR A 91 3.28 9.72 -11.11
C THR A 91 2.97 10.08 -12.57
N LEU A 92 1.74 9.90 -13.03
CA LEU A 92 1.32 10.29 -14.39
C LEU A 92 1.39 11.80 -14.63
N ASN A 93 1.14 12.61 -13.60
CA ASN A 93 1.20 14.07 -13.70
C ASN A 93 2.59 14.64 -13.39
N CYS A 94 3.56 13.79 -13.09
CA CYS A 94 4.92 14.20 -12.84
C CYS A 94 5.59 14.64 -14.16
N LYS A 95 5.79 15.95 -14.31
CA LYS A 95 6.46 16.59 -15.45
C LYS A 95 7.71 17.34 -14.98
#